data_AF-A0ABD1XBX5-F1
#
_entry.id   AF-A0ABD1XBX5-F1
#
_cell.length_a   1.000
_cell.length_b   1.000
_cell.length_c   1.000
_cell.angle_alpha   90.00
_cell.angle_beta   90.00
_cell.angle_gamma   90.00
#
_symmetry.space_group_name_H-M   'P 1'
#
loop_
_entity.id
_entity.type
_entity.pdbx_description
1 polymer ?
#
loop_
_entity_poly.entity_id
_entity_poly.type
_entity_poly.pdbx_seq_one_letter_code
_entity_poly.pdbx_strand_id
1 'polypeptide(L)'
;MIEHPNANLRRIAEFLGRPFSNEEEESGMVEGILKLCSFDTLSNLKINRTGKLSSGEENKAFFRQGKVGDWKNHLPIEMAQKLDQITEQKFSGSGLMEYIIQNRFTFQLQKLTRKPHPNNTLGSTINLAKQCLNSYNLASTKHPLHDLKKTATISHFQHNCFPQSEGKRLPPAAHV
;
A
#
# COMPACT_ATOMS: atom_id res chain seq x y z
N MET A 1 -9.17 1.44 2.77
CA MET A 1 -9.34 0.99 4.16
C MET A 1 -8.14 1.29 5.07
N ILE A 2 -6.90 0.90 4.74
CA ILE A 2 -5.74 1.10 5.65
C ILE A 2 -5.21 2.54 5.71
N GLU A 3 -5.08 3.24 4.58
CA GLU A 3 -4.44 4.57 4.56
C GLU A 3 -5.33 5.70 5.13
N HIS A 4 -6.64 5.64 4.85
CA HIS A 4 -7.61 6.65 5.29
C HIS A 4 -8.84 6.00 5.93
N PRO A 5 -8.68 5.32 7.08
CA PRO A 5 -9.75 4.53 7.68
C PRO A 5 -10.98 5.38 8.05
N ASN A 6 -10.79 6.59 8.59
CA ASN A 6 -11.87 7.53 8.92
C ASN A 6 -12.75 7.89 7.71
N ALA A 7 -12.11 8.39 6.64
CA ALA A 7 -12.84 8.80 5.43
C ALA A 7 -13.55 7.60 4.76
N ASN A 8 -12.90 6.44 4.75
CA ASN A 8 -13.53 5.23 4.21
C ASN A 8 -14.72 4.77 5.06
N LEU A 9 -14.62 4.83 6.39
CA LEU A 9 -15.71 4.45 7.28
C LEU A 9 -16.92 5.38 7.08
N ARG A 10 -16.71 6.69 6.97
CA ARG A 10 -17.78 7.66 6.65
C ARG A 10 -18.43 7.36 5.30
N ARG A 11 -17.63 7.10 4.27
CA ARG A 11 -18.13 6.72 2.95
C ARG A 11 -18.94 5.42 2.97
N ILE A 12 -18.55 4.44 3.78
CA ILE A 12 -19.33 3.20 3.96
C ILE A 12 -20.66 3.51 4.66
N ALA A 13 -20.63 4.33 5.70
CA ALA A 13 -21.82 4.72 6.45
C ALA A 13 -22.83 5.47 5.56
N GLU A 14 -22.35 6.42 4.74
CA GLU A 14 -23.13 7.10 3.70
C GLU A 14 -23.72 6.11 2.68
N PHE A 15 -22.91 5.17 2.17
CA PHE A 15 -23.37 4.16 1.23
C PHE A 15 -24.48 3.28 1.80
N LEU A 16 -24.44 2.99 3.10
CA LEU A 16 -25.48 2.24 3.81
C LEU A 16 -26.71 3.09 4.18
N GLY A 17 -26.75 4.37 3.79
CA GLY A 17 -27.84 5.29 4.13
C GLY A 17 -27.88 5.69 5.60
N ARG A 18 -26.75 5.56 6.31
CA ARG A 18 -26.59 5.88 7.74
C ARG A 18 -25.34 6.73 7.97
N PRO A 19 -25.27 7.94 7.41
CA PRO A 19 -24.15 8.84 7.67
C PRO A 19 -24.07 9.18 9.17
N PHE A 20 -22.86 9.46 9.66
CA PHE A 20 -22.67 9.93 11.03
C PHE A 20 -23.24 11.35 11.19
N SER A 21 -23.93 11.59 12.29
CA SER A 21 -24.33 12.93 12.73
C SER A 21 -23.17 13.67 13.36
N ASN A 22 -23.27 15.00 13.45
CA ASN A 22 -22.24 15.82 14.09
C ASN A 22 -22.05 15.42 15.56
N GLU A 23 -23.15 15.12 16.26
CA GLU A 23 -23.13 14.69 17.65
C GLU A 23 -22.41 13.35 17.83
N GLU A 24 -22.62 12.39 16.92
CA GLU A 24 -21.90 11.11 16.93
C GLU A 24 -20.41 11.30 16.67
N GLU A 25 -20.05 12.20 15.77
CA GLU A 25 -18.64 12.53 15.51
C GLU A 25 -17.98 13.22 16.70
N GLU A 26 -18.64 14.21 17.31
CA GLU A 26 -18.15 14.91 18.49
C GLU A 26 -18.03 13.97 19.70
N SER A 27 -18.91 12.96 19.80
CA SER A 27 -18.81 11.91 20.82
C SER A 27 -17.65 10.92 20.61
N GLY A 28 -16.95 11.00 19.48
CA GLY A 28 -15.85 10.10 19.11
C GLY A 28 -16.32 8.72 18.64
N MET A 29 -17.56 8.60 18.14
CA MET A 29 -18.11 7.32 17.70
C MET A 29 -17.29 6.71 16.55
N VAL A 30 -16.83 7.53 15.60
CA VAL A 30 -16.02 7.11 14.46
C VAL A 30 -14.71 6.47 14.94
N GLU A 31 -14.00 7.13 15.86
CA GLU A 31 -12.77 6.64 16.47
C GLU A 31 -13.02 5.37 17.29
N GLY A 32 -14.15 5.29 18.00
CA GLY A 32 -14.58 4.11 18.74
C GLY A 32 -14.75 2.89 17.83
N ILE A 33 -15.44 3.05 16.70
CA ILE A 33 -15.62 1.98 15.71
C ILE A 33 -14.27 1.59 15.10
N LEU A 34 -13.44 2.55 14.70
CA LEU A 34 -12.13 2.25 14.14
C LEU A 34 -11.22 1.50 15.12
N LYS A 35 -11.26 1.87 16.41
CA LYS A 35 -10.53 1.16 17.45
C LYS A 35 -11.04 -0.25 17.60
N LEU A 36 -12.36 -0.44 17.74
CA LEU A 36 -12.99 -1.75 17.89
C LEU A 36 -12.68 -2.67 16.72
N CYS A 37 -12.75 -2.15 15.49
CA CYS A 37 -12.50 -2.89 14.26
C CYS A 37 -11.02 -2.91 13.83
N SER A 38 -10.12 -2.35 14.64
CA SER A 38 -8.70 -2.34 14.32
C SER A 38 -8.13 -3.75 14.29
N PHE A 39 -7.13 -3.98 13.43
CA PHE A 39 -6.42 -5.26 13.37
C PHE A 39 -5.91 -5.65 14.76
N ASP A 40 -5.30 -4.71 15.48
CA ASP A 40 -4.70 -4.96 16.80
C ASP A 40 -5.76 -5.35 17.84
N THR A 41 -6.90 -4.65 17.88
CA THR A 41 -7.99 -5.01 18.81
C THR A 41 -8.55 -6.39 18.47
N LEU A 42 -8.94 -6.62 17.21
CA LEU A 42 -9.56 -7.87 16.80
C LEU A 42 -8.61 -9.07 16.92
N SER A 43 -7.33 -8.95 16.53
CA SER A 43 -6.35 -10.04 16.66
C SER A 43 -6.06 -10.42 18.11
N ASN A 44 -6.31 -9.48 19.04
CA ASN A 44 -6.00 -9.66 20.46
C ASN A 44 -7.20 -10.13 21.30
N LEU A 45 -8.40 -10.21 20.72
CA LEU A 45 -9.57 -10.80 21.39
C LEU A 45 -9.31 -12.28 21.71
N LYS A 46 -9.71 -12.73 22.91
CA LYS A 46 -9.53 -14.12 23.37
C LYS A 46 -10.07 -15.13 22.36
N ILE A 47 -11.26 -14.89 21.82
CA ILE A 47 -11.89 -15.76 20.82
C ILE A 47 -11.09 -15.86 19.53
N ASN A 48 -10.34 -14.83 19.15
CA ASN A 48 -9.52 -14.83 17.94
C ASN A 48 -8.13 -15.42 18.18
N ARG A 49 -7.67 -15.54 19.43
CA ARG A 49 -6.39 -16.18 19.76
C ARG A 49 -6.52 -17.67 20.03
N THR A 50 -7.61 -18.09 20.66
CA THR A 50 -7.79 -19.48 21.15
C THR A 50 -9.03 -20.17 20.60
N GLY A 51 -9.92 -19.44 19.93
CA GLY A 51 -11.13 -20.02 19.34
C GLY A 51 -10.83 -20.85 18.11
N LYS A 52 -11.81 -21.69 17.74
CA LYS A 52 -11.77 -22.58 16.60
C LYS A 52 -13.14 -22.58 15.94
N LEU A 53 -13.18 -22.57 14.62
CA LEU A 53 -14.41 -22.75 13.86
C LEU A 53 -14.92 -24.19 14.00
N SER A 54 -16.21 -24.39 13.73
CA SER A 54 -16.80 -25.73 13.68
C SER A 54 -16.16 -26.62 12.61
N SER A 55 -15.64 -26.02 11.54
CA SER A 55 -14.87 -26.68 10.49
C SER A 55 -13.46 -27.08 10.91
N GLY A 56 -12.96 -26.56 12.04
CA GLY A 56 -11.71 -26.99 12.66
C GLY A 56 -10.52 -26.04 12.47
N GLU A 57 -10.68 -24.91 11.80
CA GLU A 57 -9.64 -23.90 11.69
C GLU A 57 -9.55 -23.06 12.96
N GLU A 58 -8.33 -22.80 13.43
CA GLU A 58 -8.11 -21.91 14.56
C GLU A 58 -8.33 -20.46 14.13
N ASN A 59 -9.07 -19.68 14.92
CA ASN A 59 -9.41 -18.30 14.58
C ASN A 59 -8.15 -17.42 14.40
N LYS A 60 -7.05 -17.76 15.07
CA LYS A 60 -5.79 -17.01 14.96
C LYS A 60 -5.21 -17.04 13.54
N ALA A 61 -5.54 -18.06 12.75
CA ALA A 61 -5.07 -18.19 11.37
C ALA A 61 -5.57 -17.06 10.47
N PHE A 62 -6.72 -16.44 10.79
CA PHE A 62 -7.27 -15.31 10.06
C PHE A 62 -6.53 -13.98 10.33
N PHE A 63 -5.73 -13.90 11.40
CA PHE A 63 -5.04 -12.68 11.84
C PHE A 63 -3.51 -12.82 11.77
N ARG A 64 -2.94 -12.68 10.56
CA ARG A 64 -1.50 -12.90 10.34
C ARG A 64 -0.61 -11.69 10.64
N GLN A 65 -0.64 -10.65 9.79
CA GLN A 65 0.16 -9.44 9.98
C GLN A 65 -0.60 -8.13 9.72
N GLY A 66 -1.66 -8.16 8.90
CA GLY A 66 -2.48 -6.97 8.62
C GLY A 66 -1.74 -5.81 7.94
N LYS A 67 -0.62 -6.08 7.25
CA LYS A 67 0.28 -5.06 6.68
C LYS A 67 0.31 -5.08 5.16
N VAL A 68 0.33 -3.90 4.55
CA VAL A 68 0.55 -3.72 3.11
C VAL A 68 2.02 -3.96 2.78
N GLY A 69 2.28 -4.73 1.73
CA GLY A 69 3.62 -4.93 1.18
C GLY A 69 4.40 -6.13 1.74
N ASP A 70 3.79 -6.95 2.60
CA ASP A 70 4.44 -8.15 3.15
C ASP A 70 4.78 -9.19 2.06
N TRP A 71 4.19 -9.10 0.87
CA TRP A 71 4.56 -9.94 -0.29
C TRP A 71 6.06 -9.93 -0.60
N LYS A 72 6.77 -8.83 -0.28
CA LYS A 72 8.21 -8.69 -0.49
C LYS A 72 9.05 -9.67 0.32
N ASN A 73 8.49 -10.21 1.41
CA ASN A 73 9.16 -11.18 2.26
C ASN A 73 9.00 -12.63 1.74
N HIS A 74 8.08 -12.85 0.79
CA HIS A 74 7.70 -14.18 0.32
C HIS A 74 7.92 -14.39 -1.18
N LEU A 75 7.92 -13.31 -1.97
CA LEU A 75 8.05 -13.38 -3.43
C LEU A 75 9.40 -12.85 -3.91
N PRO A 76 10.13 -13.63 -4.73
CA PRO A 76 11.24 -13.13 -5.53
C PRO A 76 10.81 -11.96 -6.41
N ILE A 77 11.76 -11.06 -6.70
CA ILE A 77 11.52 -9.85 -7.51
C ILE A 77 10.95 -10.23 -8.89
N GLU A 78 11.47 -11.27 -9.52
CA GLU A 78 11.02 -11.75 -10.83
C GLU A 78 9.55 -12.18 -10.83
N MET A 79 9.11 -12.88 -9.78
CA MET A 79 7.71 -13.28 -9.63
C MET A 79 6.79 -12.08 -9.43
N ALA A 80 7.24 -11.11 -8.62
CA ALA A 80 6.48 -9.87 -8.41
C ALA A 80 6.36 -9.05 -9.70
N GLN A 81 7.43 -8.96 -10.49
CA GLN A 81 7.40 -8.30 -11.80
C GLN A 81 6.45 -9.00 -12.77
N LYS A 82 6.46 -10.33 -12.81
CA LYS A 82 5.51 -11.11 -13.62
C LYS A 82 4.06 -10.85 -13.22
N LEU A 83 3.77 -10.76 -11.91
CA LEU A 83 2.44 -10.42 -11.41
C LEU A 83 2.05 -8.97 -11.77
N ASP A 84 2.99 -8.03 -11.69
CA ASP A 84 2.78 -6.64 -12.13
C ASP A 84 2.40 -6.60 -13.62
N GLN A 85 3.10 -7.36 -14.48
CA GLN A 85 2.79 -7.45 -15.92
C GLN A 85 1.41 -8.08 -16.20
N ILE A 86 1.08 -9.19 -15.52
CA ILE A 86 -0.23 -9.83 -15.67
C ILE A 86 -1.34 -8.86 -15.25
N THR A 87 -1.15 -8.14 -14.16
CA THR A 87 -2.09 -7.14 -13.66
C THR A 87 -2.29 -6.04 -14.70
N GLU A 88 -1.21 -5.47 -15.23
CA GLU A 88 -1.29 -4.44 -16.29
C GLU A 88 -2.05 -4.94 -17.51
N GLN A 89 -1.74 -6.13 -18.00
CA GLN A 89 -2.41 -6.72 -19.16
C GLN A 89 -3.91 -6.96 -18.92
N LYS A 90 -4.28 -7.50 -17.75
CA LYS A 90 -5.67 -7.87 -17.45
C LYS A 90 -6.55 -6.69 -17.08
N PHE A 91 -5.98 -5.65 -16.49
CA PHE A 91 -6.73 -4.46 -16.08
C PHE A 91 -6.57 -3.27 -17.05
N SER A 92 -5.79 -3.42 -18.12
CA SER A 92 -5.71 -2.40 -19.17
C SER A 92 -7.09 -2.07 -19.73
N GLY A 93 -7.38 -0.77 -19.88
CA GLY A 93 -8.66 -0.27 -20.39
C GLY A 93 -9.83 -0.29 -19.40
N SER A 94 -9.69 -0.89 -18.22
CA SER A 94 -10.77 -0.98 -17.22
C SER A 94 -10.92 0.25 -16.32
N GLY A 95 -10.05 1.26 -16.46
CA GLY A 95 -9.92 2.38 -15.51
C GLY A 95 -9.25 2.00 -14.17
N LEU A 96 -9.21 0.71 -13.81
CA LEU A 96 -8.58 0.23 -12.58
C LEU A 96 -7.06 0.41 -12.58
N MET A 97 -6.41 0.37 -13.75
CA MET A 97 -4.97 0.61 -13.85
C MET A 97 -4.59 2.04 -13.48
N GLU A 98 -5.43 3.02 -13.79
CA GLU A 98 -5.19 4.42 -13.45
C GLU A 98 -5.19 4.61 -11.93
N TYR A 99 -6.12 3.93 -11.24
CA TYR A 99 -6.16 3.84 -9.78
C TYR A 99 -4.95 3.11 -9.20
N ILE A 100 -4.52 1.98 -9.76
CA ILE A 100 -3.34 1.23 -9.26
C ILE A 100 -2.06 2.06 -9.40
N ILE A 101 -1.89 2.76 -10.52
CA ILE A 101 -0.75 3.64 -10.77
C ILE A 101 -0.77 4.81 -9.78
N GLN A 102 -1.91 5.48 -9.60
CA GLN A 102 -2.09 6.55 -8.61
C GLN A 102 -1.70 6.10 -7.20
N ASN A 103 -2.19 4.95 -6.74
CA ASN A 103 -1.89 4.44 -5.40
C ASN A 103 -0.42 4.03 -5.25
N ARG A 104 0.21 3.46 -6.29
CA ARG A 104 1.66 3.16 -6.27
C ARG A 104 2.48 4.45 -6.14
N PHE A 105 2.13 5.50 -6.88
CA PHE A 105 2.79 6.81 -6.78
C PHE A 105 2.55 7.47 -5.41
N THR A 106 1.31 7.48 -4.91
CA THR A 106 0.97 8.05 -3.60
C THR A 106 1.71 7.33 -2.46
N PHE A 107 1.80 6.00 -2.50
CA PHE A 107 2.56 5.23 -1.50
C PHE A 107 4.06 5.56 -1.53
N GLN A 108 4.64 5.74 -2.72
CA GLN A 108 6.05 6.13 -2.87
C GLN A 108 6.29 7.57 -2.39
N LEU A 109 5.40 8.52 -2.74
CA LEU A 109 5.46 9.90 -2.27
C LEU A 109 5.33 9.99 -0.74
N GLN A 110 4.38 9.26 -0.14
CA GLN A 110 4.22 9.20 1.32
C GLN A 110 5.45 8.59 2.01
N LYS A 111 6.12 7.61 1.40
CA LYS A 111 7.36 7.03 1.93
C LYS A 111 8.53 8.03 1.90
N LEU A 112 8.59 8.89 0.88
CA LEU A 112 9.58 9.95 0.76
C LEU A 112 9.35 11.11 1.74
N THR A 113 8.10 11.43 2.07
CA THR A 113 7.76 12.52 3.01
C THR A 113 7.81 12.11 4.49
N ARG A 114 7.66 10.82 4.81
CA ARG A 114 7.66 10.30 6.20
C ARG A 114 9.04 10.00 6.81
N LYS A 115 10.13 10.00 6.04
CA LYS A 115 11.51 9.86 6.58
C LYS A 115 12.49 10.76 5.83
N PRO A 116 12.83 11.96 6.36
CA PRO A 116 14.03 12.64 5.90
C PRO A 116 15.23 11.79 6.31
N HIS A 117 15.99 11.33 5.31
CA HIS A 117 17.33 10.77 5.56
C HIS A 117 18.19 11.89 6.19
N PRO A 118 19.06 11.63 7.17
CA PRO A 118 19.85 12.67 7.85
C PRO A 118 20.73 13.53 6.92
N ASN A 119 20.95 13.08 5.68
CA ASN A 119 21.76 13.79 4.67
C ASN A 119 20.92 14.39 3.53
N ASN A 120 19.58 14.34 3.58
CA ASN A 120 18.73 14.88 2.52
C ASN A 120 18.19 16.26 2.94
N THR A 121 18.64 17.30 2.25
CA THR A 121 18.11 18.66 2.42
C THR A 121 16.65 18.72 1.97
N LEU A 122 15.82 19.52 2.63
CA LEU A 122 14.39 19.70 2.30
C LEU A 122 14.17 19.98 0.79
N GLY A 123 15.09 20.70 0.15
CA GLY A 123 15.06 21.00 -1.28
C GLY A 123 15.22 19.78 -2.21
N SER A 124 16.03 18.77 -1.85
CA SER A 124 16.19 17.56 -2.66
C SER A 124 14.96 16.65 -2.59
N THR A 125 14.34 16.54 -1.40
CA THR A 125 13.06 15.84 -1.22
C THR A 125 11.93 16.50 -2.00
N ILE A 126 11.87 17.84 -2.02
CA ILE A 126 10.88 18.60 -2.79
C ILE A 126 11.11 18.43 -4.31
N ASN A 127 12.36 18.47 -4.79
CA ASN A 127 12.65 18.25 -6.21
C ASN A 127 12.30 16.83 -6.66
N LEU A 128 12.60 15.82 -5.84
CA LEU A 128 12.22 14.43 -6.14
C LEU A 128 10.70 14.26 -6.16
N ALA A 129 9.98 14.86 -5.21
CA ALA A 129 8.52 14.86 -5.19
C ALA A 129 7.91 15.56 -6.42
N LYS A 130 8.48 16.71 -6.84
CA LYS A 130 8.10 17.42 -8.08
C LYS A 130 8.36 16.57 -9.33
N GLN A 131 9.47 15.84 -9.38
CA GLN A 131 9.83 14.98 -10.50
C GLN A 131 8.90 13.75 -10.62
N CYS A 132 8.52 13.17 -9.49
CA CYS A 132 7.51 12.11 -9.41
C CYS A 132 6.13 12.61 -9.86
N LEU A 133 5.72 13.81 -9.43
CA LEU A 133 4.43 14.41 -9.79
C LEU A 133 4.36 14.79 -11.28
N ASN A 134 5.45 15.33 -11.84
CA ASN A 134 5.55 15.64 -13.27
C ASN A 134 5.50 14.37 -14.13
N SER A 135 6.17 13.30 -13.70
CA SER A 135 6.12 12.00 -14.39
C SER A 135 4.70 11.40 -14.38
N TYR A 136 3.99 11.52 -13.27
CA TYR A 136 2.59 11.10 -13.16
C TYR A 136 1.66 11.92 -14.07
N ASN A 137 1.78 13.26 -14.06
CA ASN A 137 0.99 14.14 -14.93
C ASN A 137 1.26 13.92 -16.42
N LEU A 138 2.51 13.63 -16.80
CA LEU A 138 2.88 13.29 -18.19
C LEU A 138 2.26 11.96 -18.64
N ALA A 139 2.10 11.00 -17.72
CA ALA A 139 1.47 9.71 -17.99
C ALA A 139 -0.07 9.80 -18.13
N SER A 140 -0.69 10.79 -17.47
CA SER A 140 -2.15 11.02 -17.43
C SER A 140 -2.67 11.97 -18.51
N THR A 141 -1.86 12.91 -19.00
CA THR A 141 -2.32 13.98 -19.93
C THR A 141 -2.17 13.68 -21.44
N LYS A 142 -1.63 12.53 -21.84
CA LYS A 142 -1.54 12.13 -23.27
C LYS A 142 -2.40 10.90 -23.55
N HIS A 143 -3.38 11.13 -24.43
CA HIS A 143 -4.48 10.32 -25.00
C HIS A 143 -4.18 8.84 -25.39
N PRO A 144 -5.19 8.05 -25.83
CA PRO A 144 -5.58 6.73 -25.31
C PRO A 144 -4.59 5.57 -25.50
N LEU A 145 -4.43 4.80 -24.41
CA LEU A 145 -4.34 3.32 -24.25
C LEU A 145 -3.51 2.42 -25.19
N HIS A 146 -2.77 2.92 -26.17
CA HIS A 146 -2.13 2.03 -27.14
C HIS A 146 -0.67 2.40 -27.42
N ASP A 147 0.23 2.25 -26.43
CA ASP A 147 1.65 2.11 -26.77
C ASP A 147 2.50 1.49 -25.64
N LEU A 148 3.18 0.39 -25.99
CA LEU A 148 4.16 -0.37 -25.19
C LEU A 148 5.37 0.45 -24.69
N LYS A 149 5.45 1.74 -25.04
CA LYS A 149 6.54 2.64 -24.67
C LYS A 149 6.46 3.13 -23.23
N LYS A 150 5.30 3.01 -22.56
CA LYS A 150 5.13 3.40 -21.13
C LYS A 150 5.92 2.50 -20.17
N THR A 151 6.09 1.21 -20.48
CA THR A 151 6.76 0.23 -19.61
C THR A 151 8.27 0.49 -19.50
N ALA A 152 8.89 1.01 -20.56
CA ALA A 152 10.31 1.36 -20.58
C ALA A 152 10.65 2.55 -19.68
N THR A 153 9.80 3.60 -19.66
CA THR A 153 10.04 4.80 -18.84
C THR A 153 9.89 4.52 -17.35
N ILE A 154 8.96 3.64 -16.96
CA ILE A 154 8.76 3.25 -15.55
C ILE A 154 9.89 2.33 -15.06
N SER A 155 10.35 1.39 -15.89
CA SER A 155 11.49 0.51 -15.57
C SER A 155 12.81 1.27 -15.45
N HIS A 156 13.07 2.23 -16.36
CA HIS A 156 14.26 3.07 -16.33
C HIS A 156 14.32 3.97 -15.07
N PHE A 157 13.17 4.39 -14.56
CA PHE A 157 13.07 5.20 -13.34
C PHE A 157 13.29 4.38 -12.06
N GLN A 158 12.82 3.12 -12.02
CA GLN A 158 13.13 2.20 -10.91
C GLN A 158 14.63 1.95 -10.75
N HIS A 159 15.38 1.91 -11.85
CA HIS A 159 16.82 1.64 -11.84
C HIS A 159 17.65 2.89 -11.46
N ASN A 160 17.22 4.09 -11.88
CA ASN A 160 17.99 5.33 -11.67
C ASN A 160 17.67 6.05 -10.35
N CYS A 161 16.46 5.92 -9.80
CA CYS A 161 16.11 6.55 -8.50
C CYS A 161 16.34 5.64 -7.28
N PHE A 162 16.59 4.35 -7.50
CA PHE A 162 16.87 3.38 -6.43
C PHE A 162 18.07 2.50 -6.83
N PRO A 163 19.32 2.93 -6.60
CA PRO A 163 20.45 2.02 -6.70
C PRO A 163 20.21 0.86 -5.75
N GLN A 164 20.23 -0.37 -6.28
CA GLN A 164 20.17 -1.58 -5.47
C GLN A 164 21.34 -1.52 -4.49
N SER A 165 21.05 -1.46 -3.18
CA SER A 165 22.08 -1.62 -2.17
C SER A 165 22.68 -3.01 -2.37
N GLU A 166 23.91 -3.08 -2.87
CA GLU A 166 24.67 -4.31 -3.03
C GLU A 166 24.60 -5.15 -1.75
N GLY A 167 24.38 -6.45 -1.92
CA GLY A 167 24.21 -7.39 -0.83
C GLY A 167 25.40 -7.37 0.13
N LYS A 168 25.16 -6.92 1.37
CA LYS A 168 25.98 -7.36 2.50
C LYS A 168 25.63 -8.82 2.78
N ARG A 169 26.42 -9.71 2.18
CA ARG A 169 26.49 -11.13 2.51
C ARG A 169 26.87 -11.22 4.00
N LEU A 170 25.92 -11.59 4.86
CA LEU A 170 26.23 -12.01 6.24
C LEU A 170 27.06 -13.30 6.16
N PRO A 171 28.19 -13.42 6.89
CA PRO A 171 28.93 -14.68 6.93
C PRO A 171 28.09 -15.76 7.62
N PRO A 172 28.21 -17.04 7.21
CA PRO A 172 27.45 -18.13 7.79
C PRO A 172 27.79 -18.28 9.28
N ALA A 173 26.76 -18.37 10.12
CA ALA A 173 26.90 -18.66 11.53
C ALA A 173 27.59 -20.02 11.70
N ALA A 174 28.73 -20.04 12.42
CA ALA A 174 29.41 -21.25 12.79
C ALA A 174 28.51 -22.06 13.75
N HIS A 175 28.34 -23.34 13.44
CA HIS A 175 27.82 -24.34 14.36
C HIS A 175 28.79 -24.50 15.54
N VAL A 176 28.33 -24.22 16.76
CA VAL A 176 28.49 -25.04 18.00
C VAL A 176 27.34 -24.68 18.94
#